data_AF-A0A371CSK3-F1
#
_entry.id   AF-A0A371CSK3-F1
#
_cell.length_a   1.000
_cell.length_b   1.000
_cell.length_c   1.000
_cell.angle_alpha   90.00
_cell.angle_beta   90.00
_cell.angle_gamma   90.00
#
_symmetry.space_group_name_H-M   'P 1'
#
loop_
_entity.id
_entity.type
_entity.pdbx_description
1 polymer ?
#
loop_
_entity_poly.entity_id
_entity_poly.type
_entity_poly.pdbx_seq_one_letter_code
_entity_poly.pdbx_strand_id
1 'polypeptide(L)' 'ATEKIFGYAPREWQLRAMQRILEGHDVMTVAGTGAGKSLVFALVAIAAALAGFDGLIIVVSPLKALQNDQVSF' A
#
# COMPACT_ATOMS: atom_id res chain seq x y z
N ALA A 1 12.49 -4.64 -0.44
CA ALA A 1 12.23 -3.51 0.50
C ALA A 1 11.23 -3.90 1.57
N THR A 2 10.07 -4.47 1.20
CA THR A 2 9.02 -4.88 2.14
C THR A 2 9.49 -5.85 3.22
N GLU A 3 10.28 -6.88 2.89
CA GLU A 3 10.78 -7.82 3.92
C GLU A 3 11.65 -7.12 4.96
N LYS A 4 12.40 -6.08 4.55
CA LYS A 4 13.25 -5.30 5.47
C LYS A 4 12.44 -4.35 6.36
N ILE A 5 11.33 -3.81 5.84
CA ILE A 5 10.51 -2.80 6.52
C ILE A 5 9.42 -3.45 7.37
N PHE A 6 8.79 -4.51 6.87
CA PHE A 6 7.60 -5.14 7.43
C PHE A 6 7.82 -6.60 7.86
N GLY A 7 8.95 -7.23 7.51
CA GLY A 7 9.22 -8.63 7.84
C GLY A 7 8.54 -9.66 6.93
N TYR A 8 7.89 -9.24 5.85
CA TYR A 8 7.24 -10.15 4.89
C TYR A 8 7.24 -9.64 3.44
N ALA A 9 7.09 -10.58 2.51
CA ALA A 9 6.98 -10.30 1.07
C ALA A 9 5.52 -10.01 0.66
N PRO A 10 5.30 -9.16 -0.35
CA PRO A 10 3.98 -8.91 -0.92
C PRO A 10 3.48 -10.15 -1.66
N ARG A 11 2.16 -10.34 -1.64
CA ARG A 11 1.43 -11.30 -2.46
C ARG A 11 1.32 -10.79 -3.90
N GLU A 12 1.20 -11.71 -4.85
CA GLU A 12 1.17 -11.38 -6.28
C GLU A 12 0.07 -10.37 -6.65
N TRP A 13 -1.13 -10.50 -6.08
CA TRP A 13 -2.22 -9.57 -6.36
C TRP A 13 -1.97 -8.15 -5.85
N GLN A 14 -1.19 -7.99 -4.76
CA GLN A 14 -0.80 -6.67 -4.24
C GLN A 14 0.19 -6.00 -5.19
N LEU A 15 1.12 -6.78 -5.75
CA LEU A 15 2.05 -6.30 -6.78
C LEU A 15 1.31 -5.89 -8.06
N ARG A 16 0.35 -6.70 -8.52
CA ARG A 16 -0.47 -6.35 -9.69
C ARG A 16 -1.27 -5.06 -9.46
N ALA A 17 -1.87 -4.89 -8.29
CA ALA A 17 -2.59 -3.66 -7.96
C ALA A 17 -1.66 -2.44 -7.93
N MET A 18 -0.51 -2.54 -7.24
CA MET A 18 0.51 -1.48 -7.21
C MET A 18 0.97 -1.11 -8.62
N GLN A 19 1.27 -2.09 -9.47
CA GLN A 19 1.76 -1.85 -10.83
C GLN A 19 0.75 -1.05 -11.65
N ARG A 20 -0.54 -1.43 -11.61
CA ARG A 20 -1.60 -0.69 -12.31
C ARG A 20 -1.73 0.76 -11.83
N ILE A 21 -1.57 1.00 -10.52
CA ILE A 21 -1.56 2.36 -9.96
C ILE A 21 -0.36 3.16 -10.50
N LEU A 22 0.83 2.57 -10.53
CA LEU A 22 2.05 3.22 -11.04
C LEU A 22 2.00 3.48 -12.56
N GLU A 23 1.24 2.67 -13.31
CA GLU A 23 0.93 2.90 -14.73
C GLU A 23 -0.08 4.04 -14.96
N GLY A 24 -0.60 4.66 -13.88
CA GLY A 24 -1.54 5.77 -13.95
C GLY A 24 -3.01 5.35 -14.09
N HIS A 25 -3.34 4.10 -13.77
CA HIS A 25 -4.72 3.61 -13.79
C HIS A 25 -5.42 3.74 -12.45
N ASP A 26 -6.72 4.01 -12.49
CA ASP A 26 -7.61 3.81 -11.34
C ASP A 26 -7.82 2.31 -11.07
N VAL A 27 -7.73 1.91 -9.80
CA VAL A 27 -7.77 0.49 -9.41
C VAL A 27 -8.80 0.26 -8.30
N MET A 28 -9.72 -0.67 -8.54
CA MET A 28 -10.61 -1.22 -7.51
C MET A 28 -10.10 -2.61 -7.10
N THR A 29 -9.81 -2.79 -5.81
CA THR A 29 -9.38 -4.09 -5.26
C THR A 29 -10.48 -4.70 -4.39
N VAL A 30 -10.77 -5.99 -4.58
CA VAL A 30 -11.69 -6.75 -3.75
C VAL A 30 -10.90 -7.83 -3.02
N ALA A 31 -10.81 -7.72 -1.69
CA ALA A 31 -10.13 -8.69 -0.85
C ALA A 31 -10.71 -8.71 0.56
N GLY A 32 -10.74 -9.89 1.17
CA GLY A 32 -11.29 -10.10 2.52
C GLY A 32 -10.55 -9.33 3.62
N THR A 33 -11.17 -9.21 4.79
CA THR A 33 -10.51 -8.69 6.00
C THR A 33 -9.27 -9.51 6.34
N GLY A 34 -8.20 -8.86 6.83
CA GLY A 34 -6.93 -9.53 7.11
C GLY A 34 -6.10 -9.94 5.88
N ALA A 35 -6.61 -9.78 4.66
CA ALA A 35 -5.87 -10.16 3.45
C ALA A 35 -4.62 -9.30 3.18
N GLY A 36 -4.42 -8.19 3.89
CA GLY A 36 -3.27 -7.30 3.72
C GLY A 36 -3.47 -6.21 2.67
N LYS A 37 -4.71 -5.76 2.43
CA LYS A 37 -5.05 -4.70 1.46
C LYS A 37 -4.20 -3.44 1.59
N SER A 38 -3.93 -3.02 2.82
CA SER A 38 -3.19 -1.78 3.11
C SER A 38 -1.75 -1.79 2.58
N LEU A 39 -1.15 -2.97 2.39
CA LEU A 39 0.20 -3.08 1.85
C LEU A 39 0.31 -2.48 0.44
N VAL A 40 -0.76 -2.46 -0.35
CA VAL A 40 -0.77 -1.85 -1.69
C VAL A 40 -0.38 -0.37 -1.62
N PHE A 41 -0.90 0.38 -0.63
CA PHE A 41 -0.55 1.79 -0.46
C PHE A 41 0.92 1.98 -0.09
N ALA A 42 1.43 1.15 0.84
CA ALA A 42 2.83 1.18 1.25
C ALA A 42 3.78 0.81 0.11
N LEU A 43 3.40 -0.16 -0.73
CA LEU A 43 4.16 -0.56 -1.90
C LEU A 43 4.33 0.59 -2.90
N VAL A 44 3.26 1.36 -3.16
CA VAL A 44 3.32 2.55 -4.01
C VAL A 44 4.24 3.61 -3.39
N ALA A 45 4.17 3.82 -2.06
CA ALA A 45 5.04 4.77 -1.35
C ALA A 45 6.51 4.40 -1.48
N ILE A 46 6.82 3.12 -1.27
CA ILE A 46 8.18 2.58 -1.38
C ILE A 46 8.68 2.74 -2.82
N ALA A 47 7.85 2.43 -3.83
CA ALA A 47 8.22 2.58 -5.23
C ALA A 47 8.54 4.05 -5.58
N ALA A 48 7.72 5.00 -5.13
CA ALA A 48 7.95 6.42 -5.29
C ALA A 48 9.28 6.87 -4.64
N ALA A 49 9.52 6.48 -3.39
CA ALA A 49 10.74 6.81 -2.66
C ALA A 49 11.99 6.23 -3.34
N LEU A 50 11.93 4.99 -3.82
CA LEU A 50 13.04 4.34 -4.55
C LEU A 50 13.31 5.01 -5.91
N ALA A 51 12.29 5.57 -6.56
CA ALA A 51 12.42 6.33 -7.79
C ALA A 51 12.91 7.78 -7.57
N GLY A 52 13.11 8.21 -6.31
CA GLY A 52 13.45 9.59 -5.98
C GLY A 52 12.32 10.58 -6.23
N PHE A 53 11.07 10.10 -6.29
CA PHE A 53 9.90 10.95 -6.48
C PHE A 53 9.40 11.47 -5.12
N ASP A 54 9.44 12.79 -4.96
CA ASP A 54 8.90 13.47 -3.77
C ASP A 54 7.38 13.64 -3.92
N GLY A 55 6.64 12.65 -3.44
CA GLY A 55 5.20 12.56 -3.58
C GLY A 55 4.50 12.11 -2.31
N LEU A 56 3.22 12.48 -2.19
CA LEU A 56 2.38 12.15 -1.05
C LEU A 56 1.26 11.18 -1.44
N ILE A 57 1.09 10.12 -0.64
CA ILE A 57 -0.06 9.21 -0.74
C ILE A 57 -1.05 9.55 0.38
N ILE A 58 -2.29 9.84 0.00
CA ILE A 58 -3.38 10.13 0.93
C ILE A 58 -4.26 8.89 1.07
N VAL A 59 -4.30 8.32 2.27
CA VAL A 59 -5.19 7.19 2.60
C VAL A 59 -6.41 7.71 3.36
N VAL A 60 -7.58 7.63 2.73
CA VAL A 60 -8.85 8.02 3.35
C VAL A 60 -9.47 6.79 4.02
N SER A 61 -9.65 6.85 5.34
CA SER A 61 -10.25 5.78 6.14
C SER A 61 -11.46 6.31 6.90
N PRO A 62 -12.59 5.56 6.94
CA PRO A 62 -13.84 6.05 7.52
C PRO A 62 -13.82 6.17 9.05
N LEU A 63 -12.90 5.49 9.74
CA LEU A 63 -12.87 5.43 11.20
C LEU A 63 -11.50 5.83 11.73
N LYS A 64 -11.49 6.70 12.75
CA LYS A 64 -10.26 7.09 13.47
C LYS A 64 -9.54 5.89 14.07
N ALA A 65 -10.28 4.90 14.58
CA ALA A 65 -9.70 3.66 15.08
C ALA A 65 -8.88 2.94 14.01
N LEU A 66 -9.40 2.81 12.78
CA LEU A 66 -8.68 2.21 11.67
C LEU A 66 -7.46 3.03 11.22
N GLN A 67 -7.51 4.36 11.36
CA GLN A 67 -6.35 5.21 11.08
C GLN A 67 -5.25 4.97 12.11
N ASN A 68 -5.61 4.95 13.40
CA ASN A 68 -4.68 4.66 14.49
C ASN A 68 -4.03 3.29 14.31
N ASP A 69 -4.81 2.24 14.03
CA ASP A 69 -4.31 0.88 13.80
C ASP A 69 -3.32 0.79 12.62
N GLN A 70 -3.36 1.72 11.67
CA GLN A 70 -2.47 1.73 10.49
C GLN A 70 -1.20 2.55 10.68
N VAL A 71 -1.19 3.50 11.63
CA VAL A 71 -0.03 4.36 11.91
C VAL A 71 0.73 3.97 13.17
N SER A 72 0.05 3.28 14.10
CA SER A 72 0.66 2.80 15.34
C SER A 72 1.48 1.53 15.04
N PHE A 73 2.79 1.64 15.24
CA PHE A 73 3.76 0.55 15.18
C PHE A 73 4.05 0.01 16.58
#